data_AF-U7VBS4-F1
#
_entry.id   AF-U7VBS4-F1
#
_cell.length_a   1.000
_cell.length_b   1.000
_cell.length_c   1.000
_cell.angle_alpha   90.00
_cell.angle_beta   90.00
_cell.angle_gamma   90.00
#
_symmetry.space_group_name_H-M   'P 1'
#
loop_
_entity.id
_entity.type
_entity.pdbx_description
1 polymer ?
#
loop_
_entity_poly.entity_id
_entity_poly.type
_entity_poly.pdbx_seq_one_letter_code
_entity_poly.pdbx_strand_id
1 'polypeptide(L)'
;MGGGDTMISSLFKSKKVVEAEKDQKIMEKEIKRLSLEIVKKDGFLKCKNDLFISKEKAGKKVYDWEKMGDELKKYHEENIALKKELEKINKILSIDCVENHYLIKIEKFLSEIRFSESVNNLKLNGVLYVQCLNDYIIESLVEDEKLRSEILKRYKNFLNGIMNWELKTNLLKGEKITKIYSKYRKVINILNEKTICYMDELNHDILDRLVESGYSQEEIKTLKDIYDDYEKKYLVK
;
A
#
# COMPACT_ATOMS: atom_id res chain seq x y z
N MET A 1 71.84 31.75 64.24
CA MET A 1 71.04 32.89 64.75
C MET A 1 71.02 33.93 63.64
N GLY A 2 69.93 34.47 63.10
CA GLY A 2 68.49 34.21 63.11
C GLY A 2 68.01 34.60 61.69
N GLY A 3 66.96 34.05 61.13
CA GLY A 3 65.60 34.41 61.51
C GLY A 3 65.37 35.92 61.29
N GLY A 4 65.24 36.39 60.05
CA GLY A 4 65.02 37.82 59.79
C GLY A 4 64.67 38.25 58.37
N ASP A 5 65.29 37.67 57.33
CA ASP A 5 65.20 38.27 55.97
C ASP A 5 64.11 37.71 55.05
N THR A 6 63.40 36.65 55.45
CA THR A 6 62.29 36.11 54.63
C THR A 6 60.98 36.90 54.75
N MET A 7 60.87 37.87 55.67
CA MET A 7 59.64 38.67 55.82
C MET A 7 59.67 40.05 55.15
N ILE A 8 60.83 40.67 54.89
CA ILE A 8 60.90 42.04 54.35
C ILE A 8 60.90 42.09 52.81
N SER A 9 61.33 41.03 52.12
CA SER A 9 61.26 40.98 50.65
C SER A 9 59.83 40.91 50.09
N SER A 10 58.83 40.66 50.95
CA SER A 10 57.42 40.61 50.58
C SER A 10 56.71 41.97 50.56
N LEU A 11 57.29 43.01 51.17
CA LEU A 11 56.61 44.30 51.40
C LEU A 11 56.91 45.39 50.37
N PHE A 12 58.02 45.29 49.63
CA PHE A 12 58.33 46.22 48.54
C PHE A 12 58.88 45.48 47.32
N LYS A 13 58.00 44.75 46.62
CA LYS A 13 58.32 44.35 45.25
C LYS A 13 58.46 45.63 44.42
N SER A 14 59.62 45.84 43.81
CA SER A 14 59.82 47.00 42.94
C SER A 14 58.73 47.00 41.86
N LYS A 15 58.23 48.19 41.48
CA LYS A 15 57.15 48.32 40.48
C LYS A 15 57.45 47.50 39.21
N LYS A 16 58.73 47.47 38.80
CA LYS A 16 59.23 46.67 37.67
C LYS A 16 59.06 45.16 37.86
N VAL A 17 59.28 44.64 39.07
CA VAL A 17 59.09 43.21 39.39
C VAL A 17 57.61 42.83 39.37
N VAL A 18 56.74 43.69 39.91
CA VAL A 18 55.28 43.46 39.87
C VAL A 18 54.75 43.50 38.44
N GLU A 19 55.28 44.40 37.61
CA GLU A 19 54.94 44.51 36.18
C GLU A 19 55.42 43.27 35.40
N ALA A 20 56.66 42.84 35.62
CA ALA A 20 57.19 41.61 35.03
C ALA A 20 56.40 40.35 35.45
N GLU A 21 55.95 40.25 36.70
CA GLU A 21 55.09 39.14 37.17
C GLU A 21 53.71 39.15 36.51
N LYS A 22 53.16 40.35 36.20
CA LYS A 22 51.91 40.48 35.46
C LYS A 22 52.10 40.07 33.99
N ASP A 23 53.16 40.54 33.35
CA ASP A 23 53.48 40.19 31.97
C ASP A 23 53.75 38.70 31.82
N GLN A 24 54.46 38.09 32.78
CA GLN A 24 54.67 36.65 32.84
C GLN A 24 53.33 35.89 32.90
N LYS A 25 52.40 36.31 33.76
CA LYS A 25 51.07 35.68 33.85
C LYS A 25 50.25 35.83 32.57
N ILE A 26 50.39 36.95 31.86
CA ILE A 26 49.74 37.16 30.57
C ILE A 26 50.33 36.22 29.52
N MET A 27 51.66 36.12 29.44
CA MET A 27 52.35 35.20 28.55
C MET A 27 52.01 33.73 28.84
N GLU A 28 51.95 33.32 30.10
CA GLU A 28 51.56 31.95 30.49
C GLU A 28 50.14 31.60 30.06
N LYS A 29 49.20 32.56 30.16
CA LYS A 29 47.83 32.37 29.66
C LYS A 29 47.82 32.20 28.14
N GLU A 30 48.62 32.98 27.43
CA GLU A 30 48.68 32.94 25.98
C GLU A 30 49.33 31.64 25.47
N ILE A 31 50.39 31.17 26.13
CA ILE A 31 51.02 29.87 25.85
C ILE A 31 50.00 28.73 26.04
N LYS A 32 49.20 28.75 27.11
CA LYS A 32 48.13 27.75 27.33
C LYS A 32 47.06 27.80 26.24
N ARG A 33 46.66 29.00 25.82
CA ARG A 33 45.67 29.20 24.75
C ARG A 33 46.17 28.63 23.43
N LEU A 34 47.40 28.95 23.04
CA LEU A 34 48.03 28.47 21.81
C LEU A 34 48.25 26.96 21.84
N SER A 35 48.67 26.40 22.98
CA SER A 35 48.84 24.95 23.15
C SER A 35 47.51 24.20 22.95
N LEU A 36 46.40 24.69 23.50
CA LEU A 36 45.06 24.15 23.26
C LEU A 36 44.64 24.23 21.79
N GLU A 37 45.00 25.31 21.09
CA GLU A 37 44.67 25.48 19.68
C GLU A 37 45.45 24.52 18.79
N ILE A 38 46.73 24.25 19.11
CA ILE A 38 47.56 23.25 18.43
C ILE A 38 46.93 21.86 18.59
N VAL A 39 46.57 21.46 19.82
CA VAL A 39 45.94 20.14 20.07
C VAL A 39 44.64 19.98 19.28
N LYS A 40 43.83 21.04 19.17
CA LYS A 40 42.61 21.02 18.35
C LYS A 40 42.91 20.85 16.86
N LYS A 41 43.91 21.56 16.34
CA LYS A 41 44.33 21.46 14.94
C LYS A 41 44.93 20.09 14.62
N ASP A 42 45.73 19.52 15.53
CA ASP A 42 46.29 18.17 15.39
C ASP A 42 45.19 17.09 15.42
N GLY A 43 44.21 17.22 16.32
CA GLY A 43 43.03 16.34 16.33
C GLY A 43 42.24 16.41 15.02
N PHE A 44 42.02 17.62 14.49
CA PHE A 44 41.37 17.80 13.19
C PHE A 44 42.18 17.21 12.04
N LEU A 45 43.51 17.40 12.03
CA LEU A 45 44.40 16.82 11.02
C LEU A 45 44.40 15.29 11.08
N LYS A 46 44.37 14.71 12.28
CA LYS A 46 44.27 13.26 12.49
C LYS A 46 42.94 12.72 11.93
N CYS A 47 41.82 13.34 12.29
CA CYS A 47 40.51 12.96 11.73
C CYS A 47 40.47 13.11 10.20
N LYS A 48 41.04 14.19 9.65
CA LYS A 48 41.13 14.40 8.20
C LYS A 48 41.98 13.31 7.53
N ASN A 49 43.10 12.94 8.13
CA ASN A 49 43.98 11.88 7.62
C ASN A 49 43.30 10.51 7.69
N ASP A 50 42.60 10.19 8.78
CA ASP A 50 41.80 8.97 8.91
C ASP A 50 40.68 8.91 7.87
N LEU A 51 40.07 10.06 7.52
CA LEU A 51 39.07 10.19 6.46
C LEU A 51 39.68 9.97 5.06
N PHE A 52 40.89 10.49 4.82
CA PHE A 52 41.63 10.26 3.58
C PHE A 52 42.03 8.79 3.44
N ILE A 53 42.58 8.18 4.50
CA ILE A 53 42.94 6.77 4.55
C ILE A 53 41.70 5.88 4.39
N SER A 54 40.57 6.25 5.01
CA SER A 54 39.30 5.54 4.83
C SER A 54 38.80 5.64 3.38
N LYS A 55 38.95 6.80 2.74
CA LYS A 55 38.60 7.01 1.33
C LYS A 55 39.52 6.26 0.36
N GLU A 56 40.81 6.13 0.67
CA GLU A 56 41.76 5.30 -0.09
C GLU A 56 41.56 3.79 0.14
N LYS A 57 41.29 3.38 1.39
CA LYS A 57 41.00 1.98 1.75
C LYS A 57 39.62 1.52 1.29
N ALA A 58 38.67 2.44 1.11
CA ALA A 58 37.43 2.24 0.37
C ALA A 58 37.69 2.15 -1.15
N GLY A 59 38.72 1.38 -1.53
CA GLY A 59 39.08 1.11 -2.90
C GLY A 59 37.87 0.62 -3.70
N LYS A 60 37.63 1.27 -4.84
CA LYS A 60 36.86 0.81 -6.00
C LYS A 60 35.84 -0.32 -5.74
N LYS A 61 34.76 -0.05 -5.02
CA LYS A 61 33.44 -0.48 -5.51
C LYS A 61 32.91 0.65 -6.38
N VAL A 62 33.45 0.76 -7.59
CA VAL A 62 32.78 1.54 -8.63
C VAL A 62 31.52 0.74 -8.93
N TYR A 63 30.39 1.16 -8.37
CA TYR A 63 29.10 0.77 -8.94
C TYR A 63 29.17 1.24 -10.39
N ASP A 64 29.25 0.28 -11.31
CA ASP A 64 29.30 0.53 -12.74
C ASP A 64 27.88 0.95 -13.16
N TRP A 65 27.58 2.23 -12.92
CA TRP A 65 26.27 2.82 -13.16
C TRP A 65 25.89 2.75 -14.65
N GLU A 66 26.88 2.71 -15.54
CA GLU A 66 26.67 2.49 -16.97
C GLU A 66 26.17 1.06 -17.21
N LYS A 67 26.87 0.05 -16.68
CA LYS A 67 26.43 -1.35 -16.78
C LYS A 67 25.05 -1.57 -16.14
N MET A 68 24.78 -0.96 -14.99
CA MET A 68 23.47 -1.04 -14.33
C MET A 68 22.38 -0.33 -15.17
N GLY A 69 22.70 0.79 -15.82
CA GLY A 69 21.82 1.49 -16.73
C GLY A 69 21.49 0.65 -17.97
N ASP A 70 22.49 -0.02 -18.54
CA ASP A 70 22.33 -0.94 -19.68
C ASP A 70 21.47 -2.15 -19.31
N GLU A 71 21.70 -2.75 -18.14
CA GLU A 71 20.87 -3.85 -17.63
C GLU A 71 19.42 -3.39 -17.40
N LEU A 72 19.20 -2.20 -16.83
CA LEU A 72 17.86 -1.66 -16.61
C LEU A 72 17.13 -1.39 -17.93
N LYS A 73 17.84 -0.87 -18.93
CA LYS A 73 17.30 -0.65 -20.28
C LYS A 73 16.93 -1.96 -20.95
N LYS A 74 17.79 -2.97 -20.85
CA LYS A 74 17.52 -4.33 -21.35
C LYS A 74 16.27 -4.93 -20.70
N TYR A 75 16.14 -4.87 -19.37
CA TYR A 75 14.93 -5.34 -18.69
C TYR A 75 13.68 -4.56 -19.08
N HIS A 76 13.80 -3.25 -19.33
CA HIS A 76 12.67 -2.44 -19.78
C HIS A 76 12.20 -2.86 -21.19
N GLU A 77 13.13 -3.08 -22.11
CA GLU A 77 12.84 -3.55 -23.47
C GLU A 77 12.24 -4.96 -23.47
N GLU A 78 12.78 -5.88 -22.66
CA GLU A 78 12.23 -7.23 -22.46
C GLU A 78 10.81 -7.17 -21.88
N ASN A 79 10.56 -6.29 -20.91
CA ASN A 79 9.24 -6.13 -20.30
C ASN A 79 8.21 -5.55 -21.30
N ILE A 80 8.62 -4.61 -22.16
CA ILE A 80 7.79 -4.12 -23.26
C ILE A 80 7.47 -5.26 -24.25
N ALA A 81 8.46 -6.09 -24.60
CA ALA A 81 8.27 -7.22 -25.49
C ALA A 81 7.30 -8.25 -24.89
N LEU A 82 7.49 -8.64 -23.63
CA LEU A 82 6.62 -9.55 -22.90
C LEU A 82 5.19 -9.01 -22.78
N LYS A 83 5.01 -7.70 -22.53
CA LYS A 83 3.67 -7.08 -22.53
C LYS A 83 2.97 -7.19 -23.87
N LYS A 84 3.69 -6.93 -24.97
CA LYS A 84 3.15 -7.07 -26.33
C LYS A 84 2.82 -8.52 -26.67
N GLU A 85 3.64 -9.48 -26.24
CA GLU A 85 3.33 -10.90 -26.41
C GLU A 85 2.12 -11.32 -25.58
N LEU A 86 2.04 -10.89 -24.33
CA LEU A 86 0.88 -11.13 -23.48
C LEU A 86 -0.40 -10.53 -24.06
N GLU A 87 -0.34 -9.34 -24.65
CA GLU A 87 -1.47 -8.71 -25.35
C GLU A 87 -1.88 -9.52 -26.59
N LYS A 88 -0.92 -10.04 -27.37
CA LYS A 88 -1.21 -10.94 -28.50
C LYS A 88 -1.81 -12.26 -28.04
N ILE A 89 -1.29 -12.85 -26.97
CA ILE A 89 -1.81 -14.10 -26.38
C ILE A 89 -3.24 -13.88 -25.89
N ASN A 90 -3.51 -12.79 -25.16
CA ASN A 90 -4.87 -12.44 -24.72
C ASN A 90 -5.83 -12.28 -25.90
N LYS A 91 -5.36 -11.65 -26.99
CA LYS A 91 -6.16 -11.46 -28.21
C LYS A 91 -6.44 -12.77 -28.96
N ILE A 92 -5.51 -13.72 -28.95
CA ILE A 92 -5.67 -15.05 -29.59
C ILE A 92 -6.57 -15.95 -28.75
N LEU A 93 -6.36 -15.96 -27.44
CA LEU A 93 -7.10 -16.80 -26.52
C LEU A 93 -8.48 -16.22 -26.15
N SER A 94 -8.85 -15.05 -26.69
CA SER A 94 -10.01 -14.27 -26.24
C SER A 94 -10.06 -14.16 -24.71
N ILE A 95 -8.89 -14.11 -24.07
CA ILE A 95 -8.76 -13.80 -22.64
C ILE A 95 -8.86 -12.27 -22.54
N ASP A 96 -9.99 -11.74 -22.96
CA ASP A 96 -10.52 -10.55 -22.31
C ASP A 96 -10.94 -11.03 -20.92
N CYS A 97 -9.97 -11.06 -20.00
CA CYS A 97 -10.17 -11.29 -18.58
C CYS A 97 -11.14 -10.23 -18.04
N VAL A 98 -12.45 -10.46 -18.17
CA VAL A 98 -13.44 -10.73 -17.12
C VAL A 98 -14.75 -10.89 -17.91
N GLU A 99 -15.07 -12.11 -18.37
CA GLU A 99 -16.49 -12.41 -18.58
C GLU A 99 -17.13 -12.20 -17.21
N ASN A 100 -17.87 -11.12 -17.04
CA ASN A 100 -18.50 -10.78 -15.77
C ASN A 100 -19.58 -11.84 -15.54
N HIS A 101 -19.30 -12.87 -14.74
CA HIS A 101 -20.24 -13.98 -14.58
C HIS A 101 -21.51 -13.49 -13.85
N TYR A 102 -21.36 -12.56 -12.89
CA TYR A 102 -22.47 -12.09 -12.08
C TYR A 102 -22.64 -10.56 -12.06
N LEU A 103 -23.90 -10.12 -12.11
CA LEU A 103 -24.31 -8.73 -11.95
C LEU A 103 -24.06 -8.23 -10.52
N ILE A 104 -23.50 -7.02 -10.40
CA ILE A 104 -23.25 -6.39 -9.11
C ILE A 104 -24.31 -5.31 -8.88
N LYS A 105 -25.03 -5.40 -7.75
CA LYS A 105 -25.97 -4.34 -7.35
C LYS A 105 -25.26 -3.02 -7.12
N ILE A 106 -25.88 -1.92 -7.57
CA ILE A 106 -25.31 -0.58 -7.42
C ILE A 106 -25.04 -0.20 -5.95
N GLU A 107 -25.90 -0.64 -5.02
CA GLU A 107 -25.72 -0.46 -3.57
C GLU A 107 -24.48 -1.15 -3.00
N LYS A 108 -24.08 -2.28 -3.59
CA LYS A 108 -22.89 -3.01 -3.15
C LYS A 108 -21.62 -2.31 -3.66
N PHE A 109 -21.71 -1.70 -4.84
CA PHE A 109 -20.61 -0.99 -5.46
C PHE A 109 -20.36 0.39 -4.85
N LEU A 110 -21.43 1.11 -4.52
CA LEU A 110 -21.42 2.40 -3.83
C LEU A 110 -22.01 2.23 -2.43
N SER A 111 -21.35 1.43 -1.60
CA SER A 111 -21.85 1.03 -0.29
C SER A 111 -21.67 2.10 0.79
N GLU A 112 -20.86 3.13 0.55
CA GLU A 112 -20.67 4.21 1.51
C GLU A 112 -21.93 5.09 1.62
N ILE A 113 -22.28 5.47 2.86
CA ILE A 113 -23.48 6.27 3.18
C ILE A 113 -23.54 7.58 2.36
N ARG A 114 -22.39 8.20 2.08
CA ARG A 114 -22.30 9.41 1.26
C ARG A 114 -22.81 9.25 -0.18
N PHE A 115 -22.86 8.01 -0.70
CA PHE A 115 -23.40 7.72 -2.02
C PHE A 115 -24.88 7.31 -1.99
N SER A 116 -25.51 7.23 -0.81
CA SER A 116 -26.89 6.71 -0.67
C SER A 116 -27.90 7.48 -1.52
N GLU A 117 -27.80 8.80 -1.56
CA GLU A 117 -28.66 9.66 -2.40
C GLU A 117 -28.43 9.40 -3.90
N SER A 118 -27.17 9.37 -4.34
CA SER A 118 -26.82 9.06 -5.73
C SER A 118 -27.29 7.66 -6.13
N VAL A 119 -27.15 6.66 -5.25
CA VAL A 119 -27.63 5.29 -5.44
C VAL A 119 -29.15 5.24 -5.58
N ASN A 120 -29.88 5.98 -4.74
CA ASN A 120 -31.33 6.07 -4.85
C ASN A 120 -31.75 6.72 -6.17
N ASN A 121 -31.08 7.80 -6.59
CA ASN A 121 -31.39 8.44 -7.87
C ASN A 121 -31.13 7.49 -9.06
N LEU A 122 -29.99 6.78 -9.06
CA LEU A 122 -29.65 5.77 -10.06
C LEU A 122 -30.73 4.69 -10.14
N LYS A 123 -31.20 4.18 -9.00
CA LYS A 123 -32.27 3.17 -8.93
C LYS A 123 -33.60 3.66 -9.47
N LEU A 124 -34.01 4.89 -9.13
CA LEU A 124 -35.25 5.49 -9.62
C LEU A 124 -35.23 5.63 -11.15
N ASN A 125 -34.06 5.81 -11.73
CA ASN A 125 -33.84 5.87 -13.17
C ASN A 125 -33.53 4.50 -13.81
N GLY A 126 -33.81 3.39 -13.10
CA GLY A 126 -33.69 2.02 -13.63
C GLY A 126 -32.28 1.42 -13.60
N VAL A 127 -31.30 2.10 -13.03
CA VAL A 127 -29.92 1.61 -12.92
C VAL A 127 -29.77 0.78 -11.65
N LEU A 128 -30.05 -0.52 -11.76
CA LEU A 128 -29.99 -1.46 -10.64
C LEU A 128 -28.60 -2.08 -10.43
N TYR A 129 -27.81 -2.18 -11.51
CA TYR A 129 -26.54 -2.87 -11.54
C TYR A 129 -25.41 -1.98 -12.04
N VAL A 130 -24.18 -2.25 -11.59
CA VAL A 130 -22.97 -1.53 -12.02
C VAL A 130 -22.76 -1.65 -13.53
N GLN A 131 -23.06 -2.82 -14.09
CA GLN A 131 -22.95 -3.09 -15.52
C GLN A 131 -23.89 -2.23 -16.37
N CYS A 132 -24.94 -1.64 -15.78
CA CYS A 132 -25.85 -0.73 -16.46
C CYS A 132 -25.38 0.73 -16.41
N LEU A 133 -24.31 1.04 -15.67
CA LEU A 133 -23.74 2.39 -15.65
C LEU A 133 -23.01 2.67 -16.96
N ASN A 134 -22.89 3.96 -17.27
CA ASN A 134 -21.96 4.52 -18.23
C ASN A 134 -21.66 5.97 -17.83
N ASP A 135 -20.67 6.58 -18.49
CA ASP A 135 -20.23 7.94 -18.19
C ASP A 135 -21.40 8.95 -18.29
N TYR A 136 -22.25 8.83 -19.32
CA TYR A 136 -23.42 9.71 -19.51
C TYR A 136 -24.42 9.64 -18.35
N ILE A 137 -24.79 8.43 -17.93
CA ILE A 137 -25.72 8.18 -16.82
C ILE A 137 -25.18 8.81 -15.54
N ILE A 138 -23.89 8.61 -15.25
CA ILE A 138 -23.26 9.16 -14.05
C ILE A 138 -23.21 10.69 -14.12
N GLU A 139 -22.88 11.26 -15.27
CA GLU A 139 -22.85 12.70 -15.47
C GLU A 139 -24.21 13.36 -15.34
N SER A 140 -25.27 12.69 -15.81
CA SER A 140 -26.64 13.22 -15.80
C SER A 140 -27.36 13.05 -14.47
N LEU A 141 -27.10 11.96 -13.72
CA LEU A 141 -27.89 11.59 -12.55
C LEU A 141 -27.19 11.90 -11.22
N VAL A 142 -25.91 12.24 -11.22
CA VAL A 142 -25.19 12.63 -10.01
C VAL A 142 -25.00 14.15 -9.98
N GLU A 143 -25.76 14.82 -9.11
CA GLU A 143 -25.78 16.28 -9.01
C GLU A 143 -24.51 16.86 -8.37
N ASP A 144 -23.98 16.22 -7.33
CA ASP A 144 -22.76 16.66 -6.65
C ASP A 144 -21.53 16.38 -7.51
N GLU A 145 -20.81 17.44 -7.90
CA GLU A 145 -19.64 17.35 -8.77
C GLU A 145 -18.48 16.53 -8.16
N LYS A 146 -18.25 16.63 -6.85
CA LYS A 146 -17.21 15.86 -6.16
C LYS A 146 -17.57 14.37 -6.17
N LEU A 147 -18.79 14.03 -5.79
CA LEU A 147 -19.26 12.64 -5.80
C LEU A 147 -19.26 12.07 -7.22
N ARG A 148 -19.70 12.84 -8.21
CA ARG A 148 -19.68 12.45 -9.63
C ARG A 148 -18.27 12.09 -10.09
N SER A 149 -17.29 12.96 -9.82
CA SER A 149 -15.90 12.70 -10.20
C SER A 149 -15.34 11.41 -9.56
N GLU A 150 -15.74 11.13 -8.32
CA GLU A 150 -15.34 9.94 -7.59
C GLU A 150 -16.00 8.66 -8.13
N ILE A 151 -17.31 8.72 -8.41
CA ILE A 151 -18.07 7.60 -9.00
C ILE A 151 -17.54 7.29 -10.40
N LEU A 152 -17.27 8.31 -11.23
CA LEU A 152 -16.65 8.12 -12.55
C LEU A 152 -15.28 7.44 -12.44
N LYS A 153 -14.43 7.89 -11.51
CA LYS A 153 -13.13 7.25 -11.28
C LYS A 153 -13.30 5.79 -10.83
N ARG A 154 -14.24 5.52 -9.93
CA ARG A 154 -14.51 4.16 -9.45
C ARG A 154 -15.07 3.26 -10.55
N TYR A 155 -15.95 3.78 -11.39
CA TYR A 155 -16.51 3.08 -12.53
C TYR A 155 -15.44 2.77 -13.59
N LYS A 156 -14.56 3.73 -13.91
CA LYS A 156 -13.39 3.49 -14.77
C LYS A 156 -12.46 2.42 -14.20
N ASN A 157 -12.20 2.46 -12.90
CA ASN A 157 -11.45 1.41 -12.22
C ASN A 157 -12.15 0.05 -12.32
N PHE A 158 -13.48 0.01 -12.19
CA PHE A 158 -14.27 -1.21 -12.36
C PHE A 158 -14.13 -1.80 -13.76
N LEU A 159 -14.25 -0.98 -14.81
CA LEU A 159 -14.05 -1.41 -16.21
C LEU A 159 -12.63 -1.95 -16.45
N ASN A 160 -11.63 -1.37 -15.77
CA ASN A 160 -10.24 -1.83 -15.85
C ASN A 160 -9.93 -3.04 -14.94
N GLY A 161 -10.93 -3.62 -14.26
CA GLY A 161 -10.73 -4.74 -13.34
C GLY A 161 -10.01 -4.39 -12.02
N ILE A 162 -9.82 -3.09 -11.75
CA ILE A 162 -9.18 -2.56 -10.54
C ILE A 162 -10.26 -2.32 -9.49
N MET A 163 -10.57 -3.33 -8.68
CA MET A 163 -11.58 -3.25 -7.63
C MET A 163 -11.17 -4.01 -6.38
N ASN A 164 -11.92 -3.79 -5.29
CA ASN A 164 -11.69 -4.52 -4.06
C ASN A 164 -11.96 -6.03 -4.26
N TRP A 165 -11.38 -6.85 -3.39
CA TRP A 165 -11.46 -8.30 -3.52
C TRP A 165 -12.90 -8.83 -3.41
N GLU A 166 -13.74 -8.18 -2.59
CA GLU A 166 -15.13 -8.59 -2.40
C GLU A 166 -15.96 -8.42 -3.69
N LEU A 167 -15.86 -7.27 -4.36
CA LEU A 167 -16.54 -7.00 -5.62
C LEU A 167 -16.00 -7.91 -6.71
N LYS A 168 -14.68 -8.09 -6.79
CA LYS A 168 -14.05 -9.01 -7.75
C LYS A 168 -14.53 -10.44 -7.54
N THR A 169 -14.60 -10.90 -6.30
CA THR A 169 -15.11 -12.24 -5.97
C THR A 169 -16.58 -12.36 -6.33
N ASN A 170 -17.40 -11.35 -6.05
CA ASN A 170 -18.82 -11.37 -6.42
C ASN A 170 -19.02 -11.41 -7.94
N LEU A 171 -18.21 -10.67 -8.69
CA LEU A 171 -18.26 -10.61 -10.15
C LEU A 171 -17.99 -11.97 -10.80
N LEU A 172 -17.07 -12.73 -10.20
CA LEU A 172 -16.60 -14.02 -10.73
C LEU A 172 -17.38 -15.21 -10.16
N LYS A 173 -17.63 -15.23 -8.85
CA LYS A 173 -18.20 -16.37 -8.11
C LYS A 173 -19.64 -16.17 -7.64
N GLY A 174 -20.18 -14.96 -7.79
CA GLY A 174 -21.49 -14.60 -7.26
C GLY A 174 -21.49 -14.35 -5.75
N GLU A 175 -22.69 -14.21 -5.18
CA GLU A 175 -22.88 -13.98 -3.75
C GLU A 175 -22.53 -15.21 -2.92
N LYS A 176 -22.26 -14.97 -1.63
CA LYS A 176 -22.04 -16.06 -0.67
C LYS A 176 -23.33 -16.84 -0.43
N ILE A 177 -23.22 -18.16 -0.36
CA ILE A 177 -24.33 -19.07 -0.05
C ILE A 177 -24.98 -18.71 1.29
N THR A 178 -24.18 -18.29 2.27
CA THR A 178 -24.67 -17.83 3.58
C THR A 178 -25.66 -16.67 3.48
N LYS A 179 -25.54 -15.83 2.45
CA LYS A 179 -26.43 -14.68 2.21
C LYS A 179 -27.70 -15.12 1.48
N ILE A 180 -27.56 -15.94 0.45
CA ILE A 180 -28.69 -16.42 -0.37
C ILE A 180 -29.58 -17.38 0.43
N TYR A 181 -28.97 -18.36 1.10
CA TYR A 181 -29.65 -19.37 1.89
C TYR A 181 -29.72 -19.04 3.38
N SER A 182 -29.74 -17.76 3.74
CA SER A 182 -29.68 -17.29 5.15
C SER A 182 -30.69 -17.96 6.11
N LYS A 183 -31.83 -18.44 5.59
CA LYS A 183 -32.86 -19.16 6.36
C LYS A 183 -32.58 -20.66 6.53
N TYR A 184 -31.67 -21.24 5.75
CA TYR A 184 -31.39 -22.68 5.68
C TYR A 184 -30.02 -23.00 6.30
N ARG A 185 -29.89 -22.74 7.61
CA ARG A 185 -28.62 -22.90 8.34
C ARG A 185 -28.02 -24.30 8.23
N LYS A 186 -28.85 -25.34 8.24
CA LYS A 186 -28.39 -26.74 8.08
C LYS A 186 -27.77 -26.97 6.70
N VAL A 187 -28.39 -26.45 5.64
CA VAL A 187 -27.87 -26.53 4.26
C VAL A 187 -26.54 -25.80 4.16
N ILE A 188 -26.46 -24.58 4.70
CA ILE A 188 -25.23 -23.79 4.75
C ILE A 188 -24.09 -24.58 5.40
N ASN A 189 -24.34 -25.24 6.53
CA ASN A 189 -23.29 -25.99 7.22
C ASN A 189 -22.78 -27.16 6.36
N ILE A 190 -23.68 -27.93 5.75
CA ILE A 190 -23.32 -29.06 4.87
C ILE A 190 -22.52 -28.59 3.66
N LEU A 191 -22.93 -27.48 3.04
CA LEU A 191 -22.23 -26.91 1.88
C LEU A 191 -20.84 -26.39 2.29
N ASN A 192 -20.74 -25.70 3.43
CA ASN A 192 -19.46 -25.22 3.95
C ASN A 192 -18.50 -26.37 4.31
N GLU A 193 -19.00 -27.48 4.86
CA GLU A 193 -18.20 -28.70 5.12
C GLU A 193 -17.63 -29.28 3.82
N LYS A 194 -18.40 -29.17 2.72
CA LYS A 194 -17.96 -29.53 1.36
C LYS A 194 -17.18 -28.41 0.66
N THR A 195 -16.78 -27.37 1.38
CA THR A 195 -16.03 -26.19 0.88
C THR A 195 -16.75 -25.33 -0.15
N ILE A 196 -18.08 -25.49 -0.29
CA ILE A 196 -18.92 -24.73 -1.20
C ILE A 196 -19.41 -23.47 -0.48
N CYS A 197 -18.91 -22.31 -0.91
CA CYS A 197 -19.10 -21.04 -0.22
C CYS A 197 -19.84 -19.99 -1.08
N TYR A 198 -19.76 -20.11 -2.41
CA TYR A 198 -20.29 -19.16 -3.38
C TYR A 198 -21.29 -19.80 -4.34
N MET A 199 -22.16 -18.98 -4.95
CA MET A 199 -23.22 -19.47 -5.85
C MET A 199 -22.67 -20.18 -7.10
N ASP A 200 -21.54 -19.73 -7.64
CA ASP A 200 -20.85 -20.37 -8.79
C ASP A 200 -20.39 -21.81 -8.50
N GLU A 201 -20.13 -22.12 -7.22
CA GLU A 201 -19.69 -23.44 -6.78
C GLU A 201 -20.87 -24.39 -6.56
N LEU A 202 -22.11 -23.89 -6.63
CA LEU A 202 -23.34 -24.63 -6.41
C LEU A 202 -23.98 -25.01 -7.74
N ASN A 203 -24.59 -26.20 -7.80
CA ASN A 203 -25.39 -26.64 -8.93
C ASN A 203 -26.49 -27.61 -8.47
N HIS A 204 -27.36 -28.03 -9.39
CA HIS A 204 -28.46 -28.93 -9.09
C HIS A 204 -27.99 -30.28 -8.55
N ASP A 205 -26.90 -30.85 -9.07
CA ASP A 205 -26.36 -32.15 -8.63
C ASP A 205 -25.90 -32.12 -7.18
N ILE A 206 -25.28 -31.02 -6.75
CA ILE A 206 -24.87 -30.81 -5.35
C ILE A 206 -26.09 -30.76 -4.44
N LEU A 207 -27.15 -30.06 -4.87
CA LEU A 207 -28.41 -29.95 -4.12
C LEU A 207 -29.13 -31.30 -4.05
N ASP A 208 -29.11 -32.11 -5.11
CA ASP A 208 -29.71 -33.44 -5.12
C ASP A 208 -29.06 -34.40 -4.11
N ARG A 209 -27.75 -34.26 -3.89
CA ARG A 209 -27.03 -35.05 -2.87
C ARG A 209 -27.44 -34.70 -1.43
N LEU A 210 -28.25 -33.66 -1.21
CA LEU A 210 -28.80 -33.38 0.11
C LEU A 210 -29.80 -34.47 0.56
N VAL A 211 -30.32 -35.30 -0.34
CA VAL A 211 -31.10 -36.51 0.02
C VAL A 211 -30.33 -37.38 1.01
N GLU A 212 -29.02 -37.55 0.79
CA GLU A 212 -28.14 -38.36 1.64
C GLU A 212 -28.04 -37.80 3.07
N SER A 213 -28.31 -36.50 3.23
CA SER A 213 -28.33 -35.80 4.51
C SER A 213 -29.73 -35.72 5.14
N GLY A 214 -30.71 -36.45 4.59
CA GLY A 214 -32.06 -36.58 5.12
C GLY A 214 -33.05 -35.49 4.70
N TYR A 215 -32.76 -34.74 3.64
CA TYR A 215 -33.70 -33.74 3.09
C TYR A 215 -34.78 -34.42 2.24
N SER A 216 -36.01 -33.92 2.34
CA SER A 216 -37.13 -34.33 1.47
C SER A 216 -36.97 -33.79 0.05
N GLN A 217 -37.65 -34.42 -0.91
CA GLN A 217 -37.64 -33.96 -2.30
C GLN A 217 -38.26 -32.57 -2.45
N GLU A 218 -39.27 -32.25 -1.65
CA GLU A 218 -39.92 -30.93 -1.61
C GLU A 218 -38.97 -29.84 -1.12
N GLU A 219 -38.16 -30.12 -0.09
CA GLU A 219 -37.14 -29.19 0.40
C GLU A 219 -36.05 -28.97 -0.66
N ILE A 220 -35.55 -30.03 -1.29
CA ILE A 220 -34.53 -29.94 -2.34
C ILE A 220 -35.05 -29.13 -3.52
N LYS A 221 -36.29 -29.36 -3.94
CA LYS A 221 -36.94 -28.56 -4.98
C LYS A 221 -36.99 -27.08 -4.62
N THR A 222 -37.36 -26.76 -3.38
CA THR A 222 -37.38 -25.37 -2.90
C THR A 222 -35.99 -24.72 -2.95
N LEU A 223 -34.93 -25.47 -2.61
CA LEU A 223 -33.55 -24.98 -2.69
C LEU A 223 -33.11 -24.76 -4.15
N LYS A 224 -33.48 -25.66 -5.06
CA LYS A 224 -33.24 -25.50 -6.50
C LYS A 224 -33.97 -24.28 -7.06
N ASP A 225 -35.21 -24.05 -6.68
CA ASP A 225 -35.98 -22.88 -7.10
C ASP A 225 -35.29 -21.56 -6.66
N ILE A 226 -34.67 -21.54 -5.47
CA ILE A 226 -33.87 -20.40 -4.98
C ILE A 226 -32.61 -20.20 -5.83
N TYR A 227 -31.91 -21.29 -6.15
CA TYR A 227 -30.73 -21.27 -7.01
C TYR A 227 -31.09 -20.74 -8.40
N ASP A 228 -32.15 -21.26 -9.03
CA ASP A 228 -32.60 -20.88 -10.37
C ASP A 228 -33.06 -19.43 -10.42
N ASP A 229 -33.80 -18.95 -9.40
CA ASP A 229 -34.19 -17.55 -9.29
C ASP A 229 -32.97 -16.63 -9.16
N TYR A 230 -31.95 -17.04 -8.42
CA TYR A 230 -30.70 -16.30 -8.30
C TYR A 230 -29.95 -16.25 -9.64
N GLU A 231 -29.71 -17.40 -10.28
CA GLU A 231 -29.01 -17.43 -11.56
C GLU A 231 -29.73 -16.61 -12.62
N LYS A 232 -31.05 -16.74 -12.72
CA LYS A 232 -31.86 -15.95 -13.65
C LYS A 232 -31.72 -14.44 -13.44
N LYS A 233 -31.57 -14.00 -12.18
CA LYS A 233 -31.51 -12.57 -11.82
C LYS A 233 -30.12 -11.96 -11.90
N TYR A 234 -29.08 -12.76 -11.70
CA TYR A 234 -27.73 -12.24 -11.49
C TYR A 234 -26.69 -12.83 -12.42
N LEU A 235 -26.88 -14.01 -13.02
CA LEU A 235 -25.93 -14.55 -13.98
C LEU A 235 -26.03 -13.79 -15.30
N VAL A 236 -24.90 -13.27 -15.79
CA VAL A 236 -24.80 -12.67 -17.11
C VAL A 236 -24.67 -13.81 -18.11
N LYS A 237 -25.62 -13.90 -19.04
CA LYS A 237 -25.66 -14.91 -20.11
C LYS A 237 -25.19 -14.34 -21.42
#